data_AF-A0AAJ1P5T7-F1
#
_entry.id   AF-A0AAJ1P5T7-F1
#
_cell.length_a   1.000
_cell.length_b   1.000
_cell.length_c   1.000
_cell.angle_alpha   90.00
_cell.angle_beta   90.00
_cell.angle_gamma   90.00
#
_symmetry.space_group_name_H-M   'P 1'
#
loop_
_entity.id
_entity.type
_entity.pdbx_description
1 polymer ?
#
loop_
_entity_poly.entity_id
_entity_poly.type
_entity_poly.pdbx_seq_one_letter_code
_entity_poly.pdbx_strand_id
1 'polypeptide(L)'
;MAFLLDIITFLQISFSTNIFRINYINPQCKVTALQTFINPDNSQDLLTQQNYDYVIDAIDTLNAKVNLVKTAHQLDIKTISSMGAGGKTDPTQIKVADIYNTDVCALARAMRTRLKK
;
A
#
# COMPACT_ATOMS: atom_id res chain seq x y z
N MET A 1 24.02 5.37 -5.94
CA MET A 1 23.10 4.59 -5.10
C MET A 1 21.87 5.47 -4.86
N ALA A 2 21.03 5.58 -5.89
CA ALA A 2 19.92 6.52 -5.95
C ALA A 2 18.73 5.91 -5.22
N PHE A 3 18.31 6.51 -4.11
CA PHE A 3 17.03 6.22 -3.48
C PHE A 3 15.91 6.78 -4.38
N LEU A 4 15.53 6.02 -5.41
CA LEU A 4 14.29 6.23 -6.16
C LEU A 4 13.16 5.65 -5.30
N LEU A 5 12.58 6.50 -4.45
CA LEU A 5 11.28 6.22 -3.84
C LEU A 5 10.22 6.32 -4.94
N ASP A 6 10.11 5.28 -5.77
CA ASP A 6 8.97 5.06 -6.66
C ASP A 6 7.77 4.65 -5.78
N ILE A 7 7.22 5.63 -5.05
CA ILE A 7 6.04 5.44 -4.21
C ILE A 7 4.85 5.33 -5.16
N ILE A 8 4.47 4.11 -5.54
CA ILE A 8 3.14 3.90 -6.10
C ILE A 8 2.14 4.21 -5.00
N THR A 9 1.51 5.37 -5.11
CA THR A 9 0.40 5.70 -4.23
C THR A 9 -0.87 5.17 -4.90
N PHE A 10 -1.29 3.94 -4.56
CA PHE A 10 -2.65 3.48 -4.86
C PHE A 10 -3.61 4.16 -3.88
N LEU A 11 -3.94 5.43 -4.16
CA LEU A 11 -4.98 6.18 -3.44
C LEU A 11 -6.13 6.46 -4.40
N GLN A 12 -7.30 5.99 -3.98
CA GLN A 12 -8.53 5.95 -4.76
C GLN A 12 -9.17 7.34 -4.97
N ILE A 13 -8.60 8.42 -4.40
CA ILE A 13 -9.22 9.76 -4.38
C ILE A 13 -8.11 10.83 -4.48
N SER A 14 -8.20 11.68 -5.51
CA SER A 14 -7.35 12.85 -5.84
C SER A 14 -5.99 12.57 -6.52
N PHE A 15 -6.01 12.38 -7.84
CA PHE A 15 -4.83 12.15 -8.69
C PHE A 15 -4.00 13.42 -8.95
N SER A 16 -4.62 14.47 -9.50
CA SER A 16 -3.88 15.64 -10.00
C SER A 16 -3.28 16.51 -8.90
N THR A 17 -3.96 16.62 -7.75
CA THR A 17 -3.52 17.42 -6.60
C THR A 17 -2.29 16.83 -5.92
N ASN A 18 -2.22 15.51 -5.81
CA ASN A 18 -1.10 14.83 -5.15
C ASN A 18 0.18 14.87 -5.98
N ILE A 19 0.10 14.67 -7.31
CA ILE A 19 1.27 14.76 -8.19
C ILE A 19 1.85 16.17 -8.17
N PHE A 20 1.00 17.19 -8.28
CA PHE A 20 1.44 18.59 -8.17
C PHE A 20 2.18 18.83 -6.86
N ARG A 21 1.63 18.33 -5.74
CA ARG A 21 2.22 18.53 -4.41
C ARG A 21 3.55 17.81 -4.25
N ILE A 22 3.69 16.59 -4.78
CA ILE A 22 4.96 15.85 -4.72
C ILE A 22 6.03 16.57 -5.54
N ASN A 23 5.71 16.99 -6.78
CA ASN A 23 6.64 17.72 -7.63
C ASN A 23 6.99 19.10 -7.06
N TYR A 24 6.06 19.74 -6.35
CA TYR A 24 6.32 20.98 -5.61
C TYR A 24 7.31 20.77 -4.46
N ILE A 25 7.20 19.65 -3.72
CA ILE A 25 8.12 19.30 -2.62
C ILE A 25 9.50 18.91 -3.16
N ASN A 26 9.54 18.06 -4.19
CA ASN A 26 10.77 17.61 -4.82
C ASN A 26 10.59 17.53 -6.35
N PRO A 27 11.07 18.54 -7.11
CA PRO A 27 10.94 18.57 -8.56
C PRO A 27 11.72 17.46 -9.29
N GLN A 28 12.70 16.83 -8.63
CA GLN A 28 13.46 15.71 -9.19
C GLN A 28 12.79 14.35 -8.94
N CYS A 29 11.75 14.30 -8.11
CA CYS A 29 11.00 13.08 -7.87
C CYS A 29 10.22 12.72 -9.14
N LYS A 30 10.47 11.51 -9.67
CA LYS A 30 9.68 10.97 -10.77
C LYS A 30 8.41 10.35 -10.20
N VAL A 31 7.28 10.96 -10.51
CA VAL A 31 5.97 10.46 -10.07
C VAL A 31 5.25 9.78 -11.22
N THR A 32 4.91 8.52 -11.04
CA THR A 32 4.06 7.76 -11.99
C THR A 32 2.73 7.48 -11.33
N ALA A 33 1.65 8.02 -11.89
CA ALA A 33 0.30 7.80 -11.38
C ALA A 33 -0.44 6.79 -12.26
N LEU A 34 -0.96 5.73 -11.64
CA LEU A 34 -1.69 4.67 -12.32
C LEU A 34 -3.17 4.73 -11.92
N GLN A 35 -4.02 5.17 -12.85
CA GLN A 35 -5.46 5.26 -12.61
C GLN A 35 -6.13 3.89 -12.80
N THR A 36 -5.92 3.02 -11.81
CA THR A 36 -6.47 1.65 -11.82
C THR A 36 -6.76 1.19 -10.39
N PHE A 37 -7.67 0.22 -10.27
CA PHE A 37 -7.93 -0.47 -9.01
C PHE A 37 -7.18 -1.78 -8.98
N ILE A 38 -6.66 -2.17 -7.81
CA ILE A 38 -6.07 -3.50 -7.64
C ILE A 38 -7.17 -4.56 -7.60
N ASN A 39 -7.04 -5.57 -8.45
CA ASN A 39 -7.86 -6.77 -8.47
C ASN A 39 -6.96 -8.02 -8.69
N PRO A 40 -7.50 -9.25 -8.57
CA PRO A 40 -6.71 -10.45 -8.77
C PRO A 40 -6.06 -10.51 -10.16
N ASP A 41 -6.78 -10.03 -11.19
CA ASP A 41 -6.39 -10.18 -12.59
C ASP A 41 -5.26 -9.25 -13.01
N ASN A 42 -5.10 -8.09 -12.35
CA ASN A 42 -4.10 -7.08 -12.72
C ASN A 42 -2.97 -6.89 -11.72
N SER A 43 -3.08 -7.43 -10.51
CA SER A 43 -2.12 -7.16 -9.43
C SER A 43 -0.68 -7.57 -9.80
N GLN A 44 -0.52 -8.70 -10.49
CA GLN A 44 0.78 -9.21 -10.89
C GLN A 44 1.41 -8.33 -11.97
N ASP A 45 0.65 -7.99 -13.01
CA ASP A 45 1.13 -7.11 -14.07
C ASP A 45 1.53 -5.74 -13.50
N LEU A 46 0.70 -5.15 -12.64
CA LEU A 46 0.99 -3.84 -12.04
C LEU A 46 2.26 -3.84 -11.18
N LEU A 47 2.49 -4.91 -10.42
CA LEU A 47 3.68 -5.05 -9.58
C LEU A 47 4.94 -5.51 -10.34
N THR A 48 4.80 -5.95 -11.59
CA THR A 48 5.94 -6.38 -12.44
C THR A 48 6.25 -5.42 -13.57
N GLN A 49 5.42 -4.39 -13.79
CA GLN A 49 5.66 -3.31 -14.77
C GLN A 49 7.01 -2.61 -14.59
N GLN A 50 7.55 -2.60 -13.38
CA GLN A 50 8.87 -2.07 -13.05
C GLN A 50 9.40 -2.76 -11.79
N ASN A 51 10.69 -2.57 -11.50
CA ASN A 51 11.34 -3.15 -10.34
C ASN A 51 11.08 -2.28 -9.10
N TYR A 52 9.99 -2.55 -8.39
CA TYR A 52 9.68 -1.83 -7.15
C TYR A 52 10.53 -2.34 -5.98
N ASP A 53 11.19 -1.43 -5.26
CA ASP A 53 11.90 -1.77 -4.02
C ASP A 53 10.95 -2.04 -2.84
N TYR A 54 9.77 -1.40 -2.87
CA TYR A 54 8.82 -1.41 -1.77
C TYR A 54 7.38 -1.16 -2.24
N VAL A 55 6.42 -1.80 -1.57
CA VAL A 55 4.98 -1.52 -1.68
C VAL A 55 4.49 -0.88 -0.39
N ILE A 56 3.86 0.29 -0.50
CA ILE A 56 3.16 0.95 0.61
C ILE A 56 1.67 0.87 0.33
N ASP A 57 0.98 0.02 1.08
CA ASP A 57 -0.44 -0.21 0.92
C ASP A 57 -1.25 0.72 1.83
N ALA A 58 -1.98 1.64 1.21
CA ALA A 58 -2.93 2.54 1.87
C ALA A 58 -4.39 2.30 1.44
N ILE A 59 -4.70 1.10 0.95
CA ILE A 59 -6.03 0.71 0.46
C ILE A 59 -6.95 0.37 1.64
N ASP A 60 -8.20 0.82 1.56
CA ASP A 60 -9.27 0.58 2.54
C ASP A 60 -10.12 -0.66 2.23
N THR A 61 -10.22 -1.04 0.96
CA THR A 61 -11.02 -2.16 0.48
C THR A 61 -10.30 -3.49 0.71
N LEU A 62 -10.83 -4.32 1.61
CA LEU A 62 -10.20 -5.56 2.06
C LEU A 62 -9.83 -6.54 0.93
N ASN A 63 -10.63 -6.66 -0.14
CA ASN A 63 -10.31 -7.56 -1.27
C ASN A 63 -9.05 -7.09 -2.01
N ALA A 64 -9.04 -5.84 -2.45
CA ALA A 64 -7.90 -5.24 -3.16
C ALA A 64 -6.63 -5.28 -2.30
N LYS A 65 -6.77 -4.98 -1.01
CA LYS A 65 -5.70 -5.03 0.00
C LYS A 65 -5.04 -6.41 0.11
N VAL A 66 -5.85 -7.45 0.28
CA VAL A 66 -5.37 -8.83 0.38
C VAL A 66 -4.68 -9.27 -0.91
N ASN A 67 -5.24 -8.93 -2.08
CA ASN A 67 -4.63 -9.25 -3.37
C ASN A 67 -3.27 -8.56 -3.51
N LEU A 68 -3.18 -7.26 -3.22
CA LEU A 68 -1.93 -6.50 -3.29
C LEU A 68 -0.84 -7.13 -2.42
N VAL A 69 -1.13 -7.36 -1.13
CA VAL A 69 -0.17 -7.90 -0.17
C VAL A 69 0.24 -9.34 -0.52
N LYS A 70 -0.71 -10.17 -0.98
CA LYS A 70 -0.43 -11.54 -1.42
C LYS A 70 0.50 -11.54 -2.63
N THR A 71 0.18 -10.78 -3.66
CA THR A 71 0.97 -10.73 -4.89
C THR A 71 2.35 -10.14 -4.64
N ALA A 72 2.45 -9.06 -3.85
CA ALA A 72 3.74 -8.48 -3.47
C ALA A 72 4.61 -9.47 -2.68
N HIS A 73 4.02 -10.23 -1.76
CA HIS A 73 4.73 -11.29 -1.04
C HIS A 73 5.21 -12.42 -1.96
N GLN A 74 4.39 -12.83 -2.93
CA GLN A 74 4.77 -13.85 -3.93
C GLN A 74 5.91 -13.40 -4.85
N LEU A 75 6.01 -12.09 -5.11
CA LEU A 75 7.07 -11.47 -5.90
C LEU A 75 8.30 -11.07 -5.06
N ASP A 76 8.31 -11.41 -3.77
CA ASP A 76 9.37 -11.03 -2.80
C ASP A 76 9.61 -9.51 -2.71
N ILE A 77 8.55 -8.71 -2.91
CA ILE A 77 8.59 -7.26 -2.79
C ILE A 77 8.27 -6.88 -1.34
N LYS A 78 9.18 -6.12 -0.72
CA LYS A 78 9.00 -5.65 0.65
C LYS A 78 7.73 -4.80 0.75
N THR A 79 6.89 -5.10 1.73
CA THR A 79 5.54 -4.49 1.82
C THR A 79 5.30 -3.93 3.22
N ILE A 80 4.79 -2.70 3.29
CA ILE A 80 4.22 -2.08 4.49
C ILE A 80 2.77 -1.77 4.19
N SER A 81 1.86 -2.14 5.08
CA SER A 81 0.44 -1.88 4.93
C SER A 81 -0.08 -1.04 6.09
N SER A 82 -0.85 -0.01 5.76
CA SER A 82 -1.69 0.67 6.74
C SER A 82 -2.82 -0.27 7.17
N MET A 83 -3.14 -0.23 8.46
CA MET A 83 -4.32 -0.89 9.01
C MET A 83 -5.44 0.14 9.21
N GLY A 84 -6.59 -0.29 9.71
CA GLY A 84 -7.70 0.61 9.98
C GLY A 84 -7.36 1.65 11.04
N ALA A 85 -7.33 2.93 10.64
CA ALA A 85 -7.15 4.08 11.53
C ALA A 85 -8.48 4.74 11.95
N GLY A 86 -9.61 4.29 11.39
CA GLY A 86 -10.93 4.84 11.71
C GLY A 86 -11.29 4.68 13.20
N GLY A 87 -11.78 5.76 13.80
CA GLY A 87 -12.20 5.79 15.22
C GLY A 87 -11.04 5.69 16.22
N LYS A 88 -9.79 5.89 15.80
CA LYS A 88 -8.61 5.95 16.67
C LYS A 88 -8.23 7.41 16.91
N THR A 89 -8.05 7.80 18.17
CA THR A 89 -7.82 9.20 18.56
C THR A 89 -6.44 9.46 19.13
N ASP A 90 -5.77 8.43 19.66
CA ASP A 90 -4.44 8.55 20.25
C ASP A 90 -3.35 8.08 19.26
N PRO A 91 -2.60 9.01 18.62
CA PRO A 91 -1.55 8.66 17.67
C PRO A 91 -0.33 8.02 18.34
N THR A 92 -0.16 8.15 19.66
CA THR A 92 1.00 7.58 20.38
C THR A 92 0.92 6.05 20.49
N GLN A 93 -0.24 5.47 20.21
CA GLN A 93 -0.47 4.02 20.25
C GLN A 93 -0.25 3.33 18.89
N ILE A 94 0.14 4.06 17.86
CA ILE A 94 0.47 3.47 16.55
C ILE A 94 1.74 2.62 16.70
N LYS A 95 1.68 1.38 16.20
CA LYS A 95 2.78 0.42 16.27
C LYS A 95 2.99 -0.24 14.91
N VAL A 96 4.22 -0.63 14.65
CA VAL A 96 4.58 -1.49 13.53
C VAL A 96 4.73 -2.91 14.05
N ALA A 97 4.04 -3.84 13.44
CA ALA A 97 4.08 -5.25 13.81
C ALA A 97 3.81 -6.12 12.57
N ASP A 98 4.25 -7.37 12.63
CA ASP A 98 3.81 -8.38 11.69
C ASP A 98 2.27 -8.52 11.71
N ILE A 99 1.67 -8.79 10.54
CA ILE A 99 0.21 -8.84 10.41
C ILE A 99 -0.44 -9.84 11.37
N TYR A 100 0.24 -10.94 11.70
CA TYR A 100 -0.23 -11.96 12.63
C TYR A 100 -0.16 -11.54 14.11
N ASN A 101 0.68 -10.55 14.42
CA ASN A 101 0.86 -10.01 15.77
C ASN A 101 0.02 -8.76 16.04
N THR A 102 -0.76 -8.29 15.05
CA THR A 102 -1.63 -7.12 15.23
C THR A 102 -2.89 -7.42 16.05
N ASP A 103 -3.24 -6.49 16.91
CA ASP A 103 -4.39 -6.53 17.82
C ASP A 103 -5.32 -5.32 17.60
N VAL A 104 -6.54 -5.39 18.16
CA VAL A 104 -7.54 -4.30 18.21
C VAL A 104 -8.11 -3.81 16.87
N CYS A 105 -7.45 -4.05 15.73
CA CYS A 105 -7.87 -3.58 14.42
C CYS A 105 -8.76 -4.61 13.67
N ALA A 106 -10.00 -4.20 13.35
CA ALA A 106 -10.94 -5.04 12.60
C ALA A 106 -10.44 -5.37 11.18
N LEU A 107 -9.83 -4.40 10.48
CA LEU A 107 -9.27 -4.60 9.15
C LEU A 107 -8.12 -5.62 9.20
N ALA A 108 -7.21 -5.48 10.17
CA ALA A 108 -6.10 -6.42 10.36
C ALA A 108 -6.59 -7.83 10.69
N ARG A 109 -7.62 -7.95 11.54
CA ARG A 109 -8.27 -9.24 11.86
C ARG A 109 -8.85 -9.90 10.60
N ALA A 110 -9.54 -9.14 9.77
CA ALA A 110 -10.13 -9.64 8.54
C ALA A 110 -9.06 -10.04 7.51
N MET A 111 -7.97 -9.27 7.41
CA MET A 111 -6.81 -9.61 6.58
C MET A 111 -6.16 -10.93 7.01
N ARG A 112 -5.85 -11.10 8.31
CA ARG A 112 -5.29 -12.37 8.82
C ARG A 112 -6.15 -13.57 8.45
N THR A 113 -7.47 -13.41 8.53
CA THR A 113 -8.41 -14.51 8.21
C THR A 113 -8.35 -14.88 6.73
N ARG A 114 -8.14 -13.90 5.84
CA ARG A 114 -8.05 -14.13 4.40
C ARG A 114 -6.68 -14.61 3.93
N LEU A 115 -5.61 -14.19 4.60
CA LEU A 115 -4.24 -14.60 4.27
C LEU A 115 -3.87 -16.00 4.80
N LYS A 116 -4.59 -16.51 5.81
CA LYS A 116 -4.45 -17.89 6.29
C LYS A 116 -5.14 -18.94 5.39
N LYS A 117 -6.07 -18.51 4.55
CA LYS A 117 -6.75 -19.36 3.56
C LYS A 117 -5.99 -19.32 2.25
#